data_AF-A0A2V7GR78-F1
#
_entry.id   AF-A0A2V7GR78-F1
#
_cell.length_a   1.000
_cell.length_b   1.000
_cell.length_c   1.000
_cell.angle_alpha   90.00
_cell.angle_beta   90.00
_cell.angle_gamma   90.00
#
_symmetry.space_group_name_H-M   'P 1'
#
loop_
_entity.id
_entity.type
_entity.pdbx_description
1 polymer ?
#
loop_
_entity_poly.entity_id
_entity_poly.type
_entity_poly.pdbx_seq_one_letter_code
_entity_poly.pdbx_strand_id
1 'polypeptide(L)' 'ESPLLFIDDVRTPDFRNLELIPARTIHHIRILTGIEGTTYYGTGAEGGVILVYTKTGQES' A
#
# COMPACT_ATOMS: atom_id res chain seq x y z
N GLU A 1 -1.05 -12.80 10.07
CA GLU A 1 -1.72 -11.54 9.71
C GLU A 1 -1.46 -11.20 8.26
N SER A 2 -2.49 -10.72 7.56
CA SER A 2 -2.36 -10.21 6.19
C SER A 2 -1.80 -8.78 6.22
N PRO A 3 -0.98 -8.37 5.26
CA PRO A 3 -0.47 -7.00 5.22
C PRO A 3 -1.60 -5.99 4.95
N LEU A 4 -1.41 -4.77 5.44
CA LEU A 4 -2.25 -3.64 5.04
C LEU A 4 -1.89 -3.19 3.62
N LEU A 5 -2.88 -2.74 2.86
CA LEU A 5 -2.68 -2.17 1.53
C LEU A 5 -3.12 -0.71 1.50
N PHE A 6 -2.29 0.14 0.90
CA PHE A 6 -2.60 1.52 0.58
C PHE A 6 -2.32 1.78 -0.90
N ILE A 7 -3.23 2.48 -1.57
CA ILE A 7 -3.08 2.97 -2.94
C ILE A 7 -3.19 4.49 -2.86
N ASP A 8 -2.14 5.20 -3.23
CA ASP A 8 -2.04 6.67 -3.13
C ASP A 8 -2.48 7.16 -1.73
N ASP A 9 -1.88 6.57 -0.70
CA ASP A 9 -2.14 6.81 0.74
C ASP A 9 -3.57 6.52 1.22
N VAL A 10 -4.45 5.99 0.36
CA VAL A 10 -5.80 5.53 0.74
C VAL A 10 -5.77 4.06 1.15
N ARG A 11 -6.16 3.78 2.41
CA ARG A 11 -6.26 2.42 2.93
C ARG A 11 -7.29 1.62 2.14
N THR A 12 -6.84 0.52 1.55
CA THR A 12 -7.65 -0.35 0.70
C THR A 12 -7.68 -1.77 1.30
N PRO A 13 -8.82 -2.23 1.84
CA PRO A 13 -8.90 -3.53 2.49
C PRO A 13 -8.96 -4.71 1.51
N ASP A 14 -9.37 -4.48 0.27
CA ASP A 14 -9.53 -5.52 -0.75
C ASP A 14 -8.42 -5.45 -1.80
N PHE A 15 -7.60 -6.50 -1.86
CA PHE A 15 -6.48 -6.61 -2.79
C PHE A 15 -6.93 -6.70 -4.26
N ARG A 16 -8.17 -7.09 -4.53
CA ARG A 16 -8.71 -7.14 -5.91
C ARG A 16 -8.73 -5.76 -6.57
N ASN A 17 -8.71 -4.68 -5.79
CA ASN A 17 -8.62 -3.33 -6.35
C ASN A 17 -7.30 -3.09 -7.10
N LEU A 18 -6.24 -3.87 -6.84
CA LEU A 18 -4.99 -3.81 -7.60
C LEU A 18 -5.18 -4.25 -9.07
N GLU A 19 -6.14 -5.12 -9.35
CA GLU A 19 -6.43 -5.58 -10.72
C GLU A 19 -6.99 -4.46 -11.60
N LEU A 20 -7.56 -3.41 -10.98
CA LEU A 20 -8.10 -2.25 -11.66
C LEU A 20 -7.02 -1.19 -11.98
N ILE A 21 -5.81 -1.35 -11.44
CA ILE A 21 -4.70 -0.41 -11.64
C ILE A 21 -3.85 -0.89 -12.82
N PRO A 22 -3.80 -0.16 -13.95
CA PRO A 22 -2.93 -0.54 -15.05
C PRO A 22 -1.46 -0.44 -14.62
N ALA A 23 -0.68 -1.51 -14.79
CA ALA A 23 0.73 -1.52 -14.32
C ALA A 23 1.58 -0.33 -14.83
N ARG A 24 1.30 0.17 -16.05
CA ARG A 24 1.99 1.34 -16.63
C ARG A 24 1.81 2.64 -15.83
N THR A 25 0.77 2.74 -15.01
CA THR A 25 0.48 3.92 -14.17
C THR A 25 1.14 3.83 -12.81
N ILE A 26 1.72 2.68 -12.43
CA ILE A 26 2.46 2.54 -11.18
C ILE A 26 3.74 3.37 -11.29
N HIS A 27 3.96 4.22 -10.30
CA HIS A 27 5.23 4.93 -10.11
C HIS A 27 6.20 4.04 -9.34
N HIS A 28 5.80 3.60 -8.14
CA HIS A 28 6.58 2.68 -7.33
C HIS A 28 5.71 1.91 -6.33
N ILE A 29 6.25 0.81 -5.81
CA ILE A 29 5.66 0.04 -4.72
C ILE A 29 6.69 -0.02 -3.60
N ARG A 30 6.27 0.26 -2.37
CA ARG A 30 7.08 0.11 -1.17
C ARG A 30 6.47 -0.94 -0.26
N ILE A 31 7.32 -1.83 0.25
CA ILE A 31 6.93 -2.86 1.20
C ILE A 31 7.60 -2.54 2.54
N LEU A 32 6.80 -2.53 3.60
CA LEU A 32 7.26 -2.43 4.97
C LEU A 32 7.14 -3.80 5.62
N THR A 33 8.20 -4.23 6.28
CA THR A 33 8.20 -5.42 7.14
C THR A 33 7.17 -5.27 8.27
N GLY A 34 6.82 -6.35 8.98
CA GLY A 34 5.92 -6.26 10.13
C GLY A 34 6.41 -5.30 11.23
N ILE A 35 7.73 -5.22 11.45
CA ILE A 35 8.32 -4.28 12.42
C ILE A 35 8.12 -2.84 11.95
N GLU A 36 8.48 -2.53 10.71
CA GLU A 36 8.28 -1.18 10.13
C GLU A 36 6.79 -0.83 10.06
N GLY A 37 5.95 -1.76 9.63
CA GLY A 37 4.50 -1.62 9.58
C GLY A 37 3.91 -1.27 10.94
N THR A 38 4.26 -2.03 11.96
CA THR A 38 3.81 -1.75 13.34
C THR A 38 4.36 -0.42 13.85
N THR A 39 5.61 -0.08 13.50
CA THR A 39 6.25 1.20 13.89
C THR A 39 5.52 2.41 13.30
N TYR A 40 5.10 2.35 12.03
CA TYR A 40 4.55 3.50 11.32
C TYR A 40 3.01 3.51 11.23
N TYR A 41 2.35 2.35 11.30
CA TYR A 41 0.90 2.19 11.10
C TYR A 41 0.19 1.59 12.32
N GLY A 42 0.92 1.11 13.33
CA GLY A 42 0.37 0.64 14.60
C GLY A 42 -0.30 -0.73 14.54
N THR A 43 -1.24 -0.95 15.46
CA THR A 43 -1.97 -2.21 15.63
C THR A 43 -2.68 -2.63 14.34
N GLY A 44 -2.55 -3.91 13.96
CA GLY A 44 -3.12 -4.45 12.71
C GLY A 44 -2.18 -4.38 11.50
N ALA A 45 -0.94 -3.91 11.68
CA ALA A 45 0.11 -3.88 10.66
C ALA A 45 1.20 -4.94 10.89
N GLU A 46 0.94 -5.95 11.72
CA GLU A 46 1.89 -7.01 12.07
C GLU A 46 2.29 -7.86 10.86
N GLY A 47 1.39 -7.95 9.87
CA GLY A 47 1.66 -8.57 8.56
C GLY A 47 2.52 -7.71 7.61
N GLY A 48 2.89 -6.49 8.02
CA GLY A 48 3.55 -5.51 7.17
C GLY A 48 2.57 -4.60 6.42
N VAL A 49 3.11 -3.74 5.56
CA VAL A 49 2.32 -2.76 4.79
C VAL A 49 2.81 -2.70 3.36
N ILE A 50 1.88 -2.68 2.42
CA ILE A 50 2.10 -2.52 0.98
C ILE A 50 1.59 -1.14 0.60
N LEU A 51 2.50 -0.30 0.10
CA LEU A 51 2.19 1.05 -0.38
C LEU A 51 2.37 1.06 -1.89
N VAL A 52 1.29 1.36 -2.61
CA VAL A 52 1.29 1.48 -4.07
C VAL A 52 1.07 2.95 -4.42
N TYR A 53 2.03 3.53 -5.13
CA TYR A 53 1.95 4.92 -5.60
C TYR A 53 1.80 4.94 -7.11
N THR A 54 0.77 5.62 -7.60
CA THR A 54 0.53 5.85 -9.03
C THR A 54 1.22 7.14 -9.48
N LYS A 55 1.48 7.25 -10.78
CA LYS A 55 2.09 8.43 -11.39
C LYS A 55 1.19 9.67 -11.30
N THR A 56 -0.12 9.48 -11.23
CA THR A 56 -1.12 10.56 -11.19
C THR A 56 -1.50 10.96 -9.77
N GLY A 57 -1.43 10.04 -8.80
CA GLY A 57 -1.70 10.33 -7.38
C GLY A 57 -0.68 11.26 -6.73
N GLN A 58 0.42 11.58 -7.42
CA GLN A 58 1.45 12.51 -6.98
C GLN A 58 1.24 13.96 -7.44
N GLU A 59 0.16 14.27 -8.19
CA GLU A 59 -0.15 15.66 -8.53
C GLU A 59 -0.73 16.38 -7.30
N SER A 60 0.17 17.01 -6.53
CA SER A 60 -0.15 18.05 -5.53
C SER A 60 0.34 19.40 -6.02
#